data_AF-A0A3D2F9H3-F1
#
_entry.id   AF-A0A3D2F9H3-F1
#
_cell.length_a   1.000
_cell.length_b   1.000
_cell.length_c   1.000
_cell.angle_alpha   90.00
_cell.angle_beta   90.00
_cell.angle_gamma   90.00
#
_symmetry.space_group_name_H-M   'P 1'
#
loop_
_entity.id
_entity.type
_entity.pdbx_description
1 polymer ?
#
loop_
_entity_poly.entity_id
_entity_poly.type
_entity_poly.pdbx_seq_one_letter_code
_entity_poly.pdbx_strand_id
1 'polypeptide(L)'
;MKFTKLMTSAALALGLATAAVAEDKTKVGFVFVGPVGDGGWTYEHNKGRLAVEEAFGDKVETVFVESVAEGPDSERVMTEMALNGADLIFTTSFGYMDPTINVAAKFPNVKFEHATGYKQADNVSVYSARFYEGRAIQGHIAGKMTKSNIIGYIASFPIPEVIRGINSAYIHAKKVNPDVEFKVIWIY
;
A
#
# COMPACT_ATOMS: atom_id res chain seq x y z
N MET A 1 -49.76 27.78 42.85
CA MET A 1 -49.40 26.97 41.65
C MET A 1 -48.78 27.89 40.60
N LYS A 2 -47.45 27.85 40.36
CA LYS A 2 -46.81 28.25 39.07
C LYS A 2 -45.27 28.33 39.06
N PHE A 3 -44.55 28.08 40.14
CA PHE A 3 -43.06 28.14 40.12
C PHE A 3 -42.35 26.80 39.89
N THR A 4 -43.01 25.67 40.07
CA THR A 4 -42.39 24.34 39.95
C THR A 4 -42.26 23.82 38.51
N LYS A 5 -42.88 24.48 37.51
CA LYS A 5 -42.83 24.06 36.10
C LYS A 5 -41.67 24.68 35.30
N LEU A 6 -40.99 25.70 35.82
CA LEU A 6 -39.88 26.34 35.09
C LEU A 6 -38.54 25.60 35.27
N MET A 7 -38.32 24.94 36.41
CA MET A 7 -37.05 24.25 36.67
C MET A 7 -36.94 22.88 36.00
N THR A 8 -38.06 22.24 35.67
CA THR A 8 -38.06 20.96 34.95
C THR A 8 -37.73 21.13 33.47
N SER A 9 -37.99 22.30 32.89
CA SER A 9 -37.72 22.59 31.47
C SER A 9 -36.25 22.94 31.19
N ALA A 10 -35.54 23.48 32.18
CA ALA A 10 -34.11 23.80 32.05
C ALA A 10 -33.23 22.54 32.14
N ALA A 11 -33.62 21.55 32.94
CA ALA A 11 -32.90 20.28 33.07
C ALA A 11 -32.99 19.40 31.81
N LEU A 12 -34.07 19.52 31.03
CA LEU A 12 -34.26 18.76 29.79
C LEU A 12 -33.47 19.34 28.60
N ALA A 13 -33.12 20.62 28.65
CA ALA A 13 -32.33 21.28 27.60
C ALA A 13 -30.82 21.03 27.72
N LEU A 14 -30.32 20.71 28.92
CA LEU A 14 -28.92 20.36 29.17
C LEU A 14 -28.58 18.89 28.87
N GLY A 15 -29.58 18.01 28.75
CA GLY A 15 -29.37 16.59 28.43
C GLY A 15 -29.21 16.30 26.93
N LEU A 16 -29.54 17.25 26.05
CA LEU A 16 -29.44 17.11 24.59
C LEU A 16 -28.15 17.71 24.00
N ALA A 17 -27.31 18.31 24.84
CA ALA A 17 -25.97 18.74 24.48
C ALA A 17 -24.93 17.67 24.84
N THR A 18 -25.24 16.39 24.59
CA THR A 18 -24.16 15.51 24.16
C THR A 18 -23.70 16.09 22.85
N ALA A 19 -22.63 16.89 22.89
CA ALA A 19 -21.87 17.23 21.70
C ALA A 19 -21.73 15.92 20.92
N ALA A 20 -22.32 15.87 19.72
CA ALA A 20 -21.96 14.85 18.77
C ALA A 20 -20.45 15.03 18.63
N VAL A 21 -19.68 14.16 19.30
CA VAL A 21 -18.25 14.06 19.07
C VAL A 21 -18.22 13.55 17.64
N ALA A 22 -18.04 14.47 16.71
CA ALA A 22 -17.67 14.11 15.36
C ALA A 22 -16.40 13.29 15.54
N GLU A 23 -16.51 11.98 15.30
CA GLU A 23 -15.34 11.11 15.30
C GLU A 23 -14.42 11.68 14.21
N ASP A 24 -13.24 12.16 14.61
CA ASP A 24 -12.29 12.72 13.66
C ASP A 24 -12.00 11.66 12.59
N LYS A 25 -12.12 12.04 11.32
CA LYS A 25 -11.91 11.12 10.20
C LYS A 25 -10.49 10.57 10.27
N THR A 26 -10.34 9.26 10.06
CA THR A 26 -9.00 8.70 9.92
C THR A 26 -8.38 9.18 8.62
N LYS A 27 -7.28 9.93 8.71
CA LYS A 27 -6.56 10.44 7.55
C LYS A 27 -5.50 9.44 7.10
N VAL A 28 -5.63 8.96 5.86
CA VAL A 28 -4.80 7.88 5.32
C VAL A 28 -3.97 8.38 4.14
N GLY A 29 -2.66 8.38 4.28
CA GLY A 29 -1.70 8.72 3.23
C GLY A 29 -1.29 7.51 2.38
N PHE A 30 -1.11 7.72 1.07
CA PHE A 30 -0.57 6.73 0.15
C PHE A 30 0.60 7.32 -0.64
N VAL A 31 1.78 6.72 -0.52
CA VAL A 31 2.98 7.13 -1.25
C VAL A 31 3.22 6.15 -2.40
N PHE A 32 3.06 6.62 -3.63
CA PHE A 32 3.20 5.83 -4.85
C PHE A 32 4.52 6.11 -5.58
N VAL A 33 5.18 5.07 -6.06
CA VAL A 33 6.46 5.17 -6.80
C VAL A 33 6.30 5.56 -8.26
N GLY A 34 5.13 5.30 -8.84
CA GLY A 34 4.81 5.67 -10.21
C GLY A 34 3.54 6.53 -10.30
N PRO A 35 3.09 6.83 -11.52
CA PRO A 35 1.79 7.42 -11.77
C PRO A 35 0.68 6.35 -11.71
N VAL A 36 -0.50 6.73 -11.23
CA VAL A 36 -1.77 5.99 -11.29
C VAL A 36 -2.13 5.60 -12.72
N GLY A 37 -1.64 6.35 -13.71
CA GLY A 37 -1.80 6.02 -15.13
C GLY A 37 -0.90 4.88 -15.65
N ASP A 38 -0.09 4.21 -14.80
CA ASP A 38 0.84 3.15 -15.24
C ASP A 38 0.15 1.87 -15.75
N GLY A 39 -1.16 1.73 -15.54
CA GLY A 39 -1.95 0.58 -15.98
C GLY A 39 -1.55 -0.74 -15.29
N GLY A 40 -0.83 -0.66 -14.17
CA GLY A 40 -0.28 -1.81 -13.46
C GLY A 40 -0.13 -1.57 -11.97
N TRP A 41 1.12 -1.44 -11.49
CA TRP A 41 1.44 -1.47 -10.06
C TRP A 41 0.75 -0.35 -9.26
N THR A 42 0.98 0.90 -9.66
CA THR A 42 0.42 2.06 -8.96
C THR A 42 -1.08 2.17 -9.19
N TYR A 43 -1.53 1.87 -10.40
CA TYR A 43 -2.94 1.82 -10.73
C TYR A 43 -3.72 0.88 -9.79
N GLU A 44 -3.22 -0.33 -9.56
CA GLU A 44 -3.87 -1.32 -8.67
C GLU A 44 -3.78 -0.91 -7.18
N HIS A 45 -2.68 -0.30 -6.73
CA HIS A 45 -2.63 0.30 -5.39
C HIS A 45 -3.67 1.43 -5.22
N ASN A 46 -3.84 2.28 -6.23
CA ASN A 46 -4.84 3.35 -6.20
C ASN A 46 -6.27 2.80 -6.25
N LYS A 47 -6.54 1.72 -6.98
CA LYS A 47 -7.81 0.99 -6.84
C LYS A 47 -8.04 0.52 -5.40
N GLY A 48 -7.00 0.02 -4.74
CA GLY A 48 -7.06 -0.32 -3.32
C GLY A 48 -7.45 0.89 -2.45
N ARG A 49 -6.83 2.05 -2.68
CA ARG A 49 -7.21 3.32 -2.01
C ARG A 49 -8.68 3.69 -2.25
N LEU A 50 -9.14 3.64 -3.51
CA LEU A 50 -10.53 3.95 -3.85
C LEU A 50 -11.52 2.95 -3.19
N ALA A 51 -11.15 1.68 -3.08
CA ALA A 51 -11.96 0.69 -2.38
C ALA A 51 -12.05 0.97 -0.87
N VAL A 52 -11.00 1.55 -0.26
CA VAL A 52 -11.05 2.04 1.12
C VAL A 52 -12.05 3.20 1.24
N GLU A 53 -12.00 4.18 0.32
CA GLU A 53 -12.98 5.28 0.30
C GLU A 53 -14.41 4.78 0.14
N GLU A 54 -14.64 3.82 -0.75
CA GLU A 54 -15.95 3.20 -0.96
C GLU A 54 -16.45 2.45 0.28
N ALA A 55 -15.59 1.68 0.94
CA ALA A 55 -15.97 0.84 2.08
C ALA A 55 -16.21 1.64 3.36
N PHE A 56 -15.46 2.71 3.59
CA PHE A 56 -15.49 3.46 4.86
C PHE A 56 -16.13 4.84 4.75
N GLY A 57 -16.34 5.35 3.52
CA GLY A 57 -17.09 6.58 3.27
C GLY A 57 -16.52 7.78 4.01
N ASP A 58 -17.37 8.47 4.77
CA ASP A 58 -17.02 9.69 5.50
C ASP A 58 -16.14 9.45 6.73
N LYS A 59 -15.89 8.20 7.12
CA LYS A 59 -14.98 7.85 8.24
C LYS A 59 -13.51 7.99 7.89
N VAL A 60 -13.18 8.06 6.60
CA VAL A 60 -11.81 8.17 6.12
C VAL A 60 -11.64 9.39 5.23
N GLU A 61 -10.43 9.96 5.24
CA GLU A 61 -9.96 10.92 4.26
C GLU A 61 -8.66 10.37 3.67
N THR A 62 -8.63 10.05 2.38
CA THR A 62 -7.39 9.59 1.76
C THR A 62 -6.66 10.71 1.03
N VAL A 63 -5.34 10.72 1.14
CA VAL A 63 -4.44 11.59 0.38
C VAL A 63 -3.35 10.74 -0.27
N PHE A 64 -2.87 11.13 -1.44
CA PHE A 64 -1.80 10.41 -2.10
C PHE A 64 -0.84 11.34 -2.84
N VAL A 65 0.38 10.85 -3.04
CA VAL A 65 1.39 11.50 -3.89
C VAL A 65 1.96 10.44 -4.84
N GLU A 66 2.02 10.79 -6.11
CA GLU A 66 2.50 9.94 -7.21
C GLU A 66 3.96 10.21 -7.56
N SER A 67 4.57 9.25 -8.24
CA SER A 67 5.91 9.39 -8.84
C SER A 67 6.98 9.82 -7.83
N VAL A 68 6.87 9.35 -6.59
CA VAL A 68 7.80 9.67 -5.51
C VAL A 68 9.06 8.83 -5.69
N ALA A 69 10.23 9.47 -5.67
CA ALA A 69 11.49 8.75 -5.82
C ALA A 69 11.87 8.04 -4.52
N GLU A 70 12.51 6.89 -4.64
CA GLU A 70 13.07 6.17 -3.49
C GLU A 70 14.20 6.97 -2.82
N GLY A 71 14.41 6.76 -1.52
CA GLY A 71 15.41 7.49 -0.75
C GLY A 71 14.90 8.83 -0.20
N PRO A 72 15.69 9.93 -0.27
CA PRO A 72 15.38 11.18 0.44
C PRO A 72 14.02 11.81 0.10
N ASP A 73 13.55 11.65 -1.14
CA ASP A 73 12.27 12.21 -1.56
C ASP A 73 11.09 11.50 -0.88
N SER A 74 11.12 10.16 -0.83
CA SER A 74 10.12 9.40 -0.08
C SER A 74 10.09 9.75 1.41
N GLU A 75 11.25 9.95 2.06
CA GLU A 75 11.30 10.42 3.46
C GLU A 75 10.63 11.78 3.63
N ARG A 76 10.90 12.72 2.72
CA ARG A 76 10.29 14.05 2.73
C ARG A 76 8.77 13.96 2.59
N VAL A 77 8.27 13.22 1.61
CA VAL A 77 6.82 13.06 1.37
C VAL A 77 6.12 12.44 2.56
N MET A 78 6.65 11.35 3.13
CA MET A 78 6.07 10.71 4.31
C MET A 78 6.09 11.64 5.53
N THR A 79 7.17 12.40 5.72
CA THR A 79 7.27 13.40 6.80
C THR A 79 6.21 14.49 6.64
N GLU A 80 6.00 14.99 5.42
CA GLU A 80 4.96 15.99 5.12
C GLU A 80 3.56 15.43 5.39
N MET A 81 3.27 14.18 5.00
CA MET A 81 1.99 13.54 5.31
C MET A 81 1.75 13.43 6.83
N ALA A 82 2.76 13.00 7.59
CA ALA A 82 2.67 12.88 9.04
C ALA A 82 2.47 14.25 9.72
N LEU A 83 3.22 15.28 9.30
CA LEU A 83 3.05 16.66 9.80
C LEU A 83 1.67 17.25 9.46
N ASN A 84 1.08 16.82 8.34
CA ASN A 84 -0.26 17.21 7.91
C ASN A 84 -1.38 16.34 8.53
N GLY A 85 -1.07 15.58 9.58
CA GLY A 85 -2.04 14.88 10.41
C GLY A 85 -2.52 13.55 9.85
N ALA A 86 -1.73 12.86 9.01
CA ALA A 86 -2.06 11.48 8.63
C ALA A 86 -1.94 10.55 9.86
N ASP A 87 -2.98 9.74 10.09
CA ASP A 87 -3.00 8.72 11.15
C ASP A 87 -2.33 7.41 10.69
N LEU A 88 -2.44 7.12 9.39
CA LEU A 88 -1.93 5.91 8.74
C LEU A 88 -1.30 6.27 7.39
N ILE A 89 -0.11 5.72 7.09
CA ILE A 89 0.57 5.93 5.81
C ILE A 89 0.94 4.59 5.18
N PHE A 90 0.43 4.33 3.97
CA PHE A 90 0.83 3.22 3.12
C PHE A 90 1.96 3.66 2.19
N THR A 91 3.05 2.89 2.21
CA THR A 91 4.25 3.17 1.40
C THR A 91 4.44 2.01 0.42
N THR A 92 4.13 2.23 -0.86
CA THR A 92 3.81 1.16 -1.80
C THR A 92 4.95 0.78 -2.75
N SER A 93 6.21 0.81 -2.28
CA SER A 93 7.37 0.33 -3.05
C SER A 93 8.41 -0.27 -2.12
N PHE A 94 9.14 -1.27 -2.62
CA PHE A 94 10.17 -1.95 -1.85
C PHE A 94 11.23 -0.96 -1.33
N GLY A 95 11.72 -0.04 -2.16
CA GLY A 95 12.77 0.90 -1.74
C GLY A 95 12.33 1.99 -0.77
N TYR A 96 11.06 2.01 -0.37
CA TYR A 96 10.61 2.86 0.75
C TYR A 96 10.91 2.26 2.13
N MET A 97 11.40 1.02 2.23
CA MET A 97 11.55 0.32 3.51
C MET A 97 12.34 1.13 4.56
N ASP A 98 13.54 1.59 4.21
CA ASP A 98 14.40 2.34 5.13
C ASP A 98 13.84 3.73 5.42
N PRO A 99 13.41 4.50 4.41
CA PRO A 99 12.63 5.72 4.60
C PRO A 99 11.45 5.57 5.57
N THR A 100 10.64 4.51 5.45
CA THR A 100 9.48 4.28 6.31
C THR A 100 9.90 4.10 7.76
N ILE A 101 10.93 3.28 8.03
CA ILE A 101 11.47 3.08 9.38
C ILE A 101 11.99 4.41 9.96
N ASN A 102 12.72 5.18 9.15
CA ASN A 102 13.30 6.46 9.58
C ASN A 102 12.24 7.49 9.95
N VAL A 103 11.14 7.57 9.19
CA VAL A 103 10.03 8.48 9.46
C VAL A 103 9.19 7.96 10.63
N ALA A 104 8.89 6.67 10.67
CA ALA A 104 8.09 6.07 11.74
C ALA A 104 8.69 6.29 13.14
N ALA A 105 10.03 6.25 13.25
CA ALA A 105 10.74 6.55 14.50
C ALA A 105 10.55 8.00 14.99
N LYS A 106 10.27 8.95 14.09
CA LYS A 106 10.01 10.37 14.41
C LYS A 106 8.54 10.64 14.75
N PHE A 107 7.64 9.76 14.31
CA PHE A 107 6.19 9.91 14.43
C PHE A 107 5.54 8.66 15.07
N PRO A 108 5.78 8.39 16.37
CA PRO A 108 5.34 7.14 17.02
C PRO A 108 3.81 6.95 17.07
N ASN A 109 3.06 8.04 16.93
CA ASN A 109 1.59 7.99 16.92
C ASN A 109 1.01 7.64 15.54
N VAL A 110 1.77 7.87 14.45
CA VAL A 110 1.35 7.54 13.09
C VAL A 110 1.65 6.08 12.82
N LYS A 111 0.71 5.38 12.18
CA LYS A 111 0.88 3.98 11.75
C LYS A 111 1.40 3.92 10.33
N PHE A 112 2.22 2.92 10.04
CA PHE A 112 2.82 2.74 8.73
C PHE A 112 2.62 1.30 8.24
N GLU A 113 2.34 1.17 6.96
CA GLU A 113 2.19 -0.10 6.25
C GLU A 113 3.13 -0.10 5.04
N HIS A 114 4.21 -0.87 5.12
CA HIS A 114 5.22 -0.95 4.06
C HIS A 114 5.01 -2.14 3.14
N ALA A 115 4.89 -1.87 1.84
CA ALA A 115 4.74 -2.90 0.84
C ALA A 115 6.06 -3.64 0.61
N THR A 116 5.98 -4.98 0.66
CA THR A 116 6.98 -5.96 0.18
C THR A 116 8.31 -6.04 0.94
N GLY A 117 8.59 -5.09 1.82
CA GLY A 117 9.73 -5.13 2.72
C GLY A 117 9.59 -6.09 3.89
N TYR A 118 10.55 -6.01 4.80
CA TYR A 118 10.70 -6.94 5.91
C TYR A 118 11.11 -6.29 7.23
N LYS A 119 11.38 -4.98 7.25
CA LYS A 119 11.65 -4.24 8.49
C LYS A 119 10.32 -3.84 9.13
N GLN A 120 10.22 -4.07 10.43
CA GLN A 120 9.06 -3.71 11.25
C GLN A 120 9.51 -2.87 12.45
N ALA A 121 8.55 -2.19 13.07
CA ALA A 121 8.69 -1.45 14.32
C ALA A 121 7.31 -1.42 15.01
N ASP A 122 7.22 -0.88 16.23
CA ASP A 122 5.96 -0.86 17.00
C ASP A 122 4.79 -0.17 16.26
N ASN A 123 5.09 0.76 15.36
CA ASN A 123 4.13 1.45 14.50
C ASN A 123 4.33 1.18 13.00
N VAL A 124 5.06 0.13 12.62
CA VAL A 124 5.32 -0.25 11.23
C VAL A 124 5.02 -1.73 11.00
N SER A 125 3.99 -1.97 10.21
CA SER A 125 3.66 -3.27 9.63
C SER A 125 4.21 -3.39 8.21
N VAL A 126 4.30 -4.63 7.73
CA VAL A 126 4.62 -4.92 6.32
C VAL A 126 3.54 -5.78 5.71
N TYR A 127 3.25 -5.56 4.43
CA TYR A 127 2.30 -6.36 3.67
C TYR A 127 2.85 -6.72 2.30
N SER A 128 2.45 -7.86 1.77
CA SER A 128 2.85 -8.31 0.43
C SER A 128 1.84 -9.35 -0.08
N ALA A 129 1.84 -9.59 -1.38
CA ALA A 129 1.09 -10.69 -1.97
C ALA A 129 2.03 -11.83 -2.40
N ARG A 130 1.46 -13.02 -2.58
CA ARG A 130 2.20 -14.19 -3.11
C ARG A 130 2.29 -14.13 -4.64
N PHE A 131 2.88 -13.06 -5.19
CA PHE A 131 2.94 -12.80 -6.64
C PHE A 131 3.50 -13.99 -7.44
N TYR A 132 4.42 -14.75 -6.83
CA TYR A 132 5.03 -15.92 -7.44
C TYR A 132 4.04 -17.04 -7.75
N GLU A 133 2.88 -17.11 -7.11
CA GLU A 133 1.81 -18.07 -7.44
C GLU A 133 1.19 -17.74 -8.81
N GLY A 134 0.90 -16.46 -9.07
CA GLY A 134 0.48 -16.02 -10.40
C GLY A 134 1.56 -16.24 -11.46
N ARG A 135 2.84 -16.01 -11.10
CA ARG A 135 3.98 -16.28 -12.00
C ARG A 135 4.15 -17.77 -12.31
N ALA A 136 3.77 -18.68 -11.40
CA ALA A 136 3.78 -20.12 -11.68
C ALA A 136 2.85 -20.46 -12.85
N ILE A 137 1.63 -19.92 -12.83
CA ILE A 137 0.64 -20.12 -13.90
C ILE A 137 1.13 -19.50 -15.21
N GLN A 138 1.66 -18.26 -15.17
CA GLN A 138 2.22 -17.60 -16.35
C GLN A 138 3.38 -18.40 -16.95
N GLY A 139 4.28 -18.92 -16.12
CA GLY A 139 5.39 -19.76 -16.54
C GLY A 139 4.92 -21.04 -17.24
N HIS A 140 3.95 -21.75 -16.64
CA HIS A 140 3.35 -22.93 -17.25
C HIS A 140 2.76 -22.64 -18.64
N ILE A 141 1.97 -21.57 -18.75
CA ILE A 141 1.37 -21.14 -20.03
C ILE A 141 2.47 -20.81 -21.04
N ALA A 142 3.47 -20.01 -20.65
CA ALA A 142 4.55 -19.60 -21.54
C ALA A 142 5.38 -20.80 -22.05
N GLY A 143 5.66 -21.77 -21.17
CA GLY A 143 6.37 -23.00 -21.54
C GLY A 143 5.58 -23.86 -22.56
N LYS A 144 4.24 -23.90 -22.46
CA LYS A 144 3.38 -24.57 -23.45
C LYS A 144 3.24 -23.80 -24.77
N MET A 145 3.28 -22.47 -24.72
CA MET A 145 2.97 -21.60 -25.86
C MET A 145 4.19 -21.24 -26.69
N THR A 146 5.40 -21.28 -26.11
CA THR A 146 6.62 -20.89 -26.83
C THR A 146 6.92 -21.81 -28.01
N LYS A 147 7.30 -21.20 -29.14
CA LYS A 147 7.75 -21.91 -30.36
C LYS A 147 9.28 -21.94 -30.49
N SER A 148 9.97 -21.07 -29.76
CA SER A 148 11.43 -20.88 -29.84
C SER A 148 12.18 -21.45 -28.64
N ASN A 149 11.46 -21.96 -27.63
CA ASN A 149 11.98 -22.31 -26.31
C ASN A 149 12.60 -21.14 -25.52
N ILE A 150 12.59 -19.92 -26.05
CA ILE A 150 13.14 -18.73 -25.37
C ILE A 150 11.98 -17.89 -24.83
N ILE A 151 12.01 -17.58 -23.53
CA ILE A 151 11.08 -16.68 -22.86
C ILE A 151 11.84 -15.45 -22.36
N GLY A 152 11.40 -14.26 -22.76
CA GLY A 152 11.93 -13.00 -22.24
C GLY A 152 11.29 -12.65 -20.89
N TYR A 153 12.11 -12.19 -19.93
CA TYR A 153 11.65 -11.70 -18.64
C TYR A 153 12.25 -10.31 -18.39
N ILE A 154 11.41 -9.29 -18.34
CA ILE A 154 11.83 -7.93 -18.01
C ILE A 154 11.70 -7.78 -16.50
N ALA A 155 12.81 -7.51 -15.83
CA ALA A 155 12.93 -7.48 -14.39
C ALA A 155 13.30 -6.07 -13.91
N SER A 156 12.73 -5.65 -12.78
CA SER A 156 13.03 -4.37 -12.13
C SER A 156 14.33 -4.47 -11.36
N PHE A 157 14.34 -4.75 -10.05
CA PHE A 157 15.55 -4.88 -9.23
C PHE A 157 15.75 -6.31 -8.73
N PRO A 158 16.98 -6.77 -8.45
CA PRO A 158 17.25 -8.13 -7.98
C PRO A 158 16.91 -8.33 -6.49
N ILE A 159 15.69 -7.95 -6.10
CA ILE A 159 15.14 -8.09 -4.75
C ILE A 159 14.41 -9.44 -4.60
N PRO A 160 14.18 -9.91 -3.35
CA PRO A 160 13.55 -11.22 -3.12
C PRO A 160 12.21 -11.42 -3.85
N GLU A 161 11.39 -10.39 -3.98
CA GLU A 161 10.14 -10.47 -4.73
C GLU A 161 10.34 -10.86 -6.20
N VAL A 162 11.22 -10.13 -6.89
CA VAL A 162 11.47 -10.31 -8.32
C VAL A 162 12.15 -11.65 -8.58
N ILE A 163 13.12 -12.03 -7.74
CA ILE A 163 13.79 -13.33 -7.83
C ILE A 163 12.81 -14.50 -7.63
N ARG A 164 11.89 -14.40 -6.66
CA ARG A 164 10.81 -15.40 -6.49
C ARG A 164 9.92 -15.49 -7.72
N GLY A 165 9.60 -14.35 -8.34
CA GLY A 165 8.81 -14.28 -9.57
C GLY A 165 9.48 -14.99 -10.75
N ILE A 166 10.76 -14.67 -11.01
CA ILE A 166 11.57 -15.28 -12.07
C ILE A 166 11.66 -16.80 -11.86
N ASN A 167 12.06 -17.22 -10.66
CA ASN A 167 12.25 -18.64 -10.34
C ASN A 167 10.94 -19.43 -10.46
N SER A 168 9.84 -18.89 -9.96
CA SER A 168 8.53 -19.56 -10.05
C SER A 168 8.08 -19.71 -11.50
N ALA A 169 8.20 -18.66 -12.31
CA ALA A 169 7.87 -18.73 -13.73
C ALA A 169 8.77 -19.75 -14.47
N TYR A 170 10.07 -19.73 -14.23
CA TYR A 170 11.02 -20.64 -14.87
C TYR A 170 10.75 -22.11 -14.51
N ILE A 171 10.62 -22.44 -13.22
CA ILE A 171 10.41 -23.83 -12.78
C ILE A 171 9.11 -24.41 -13.38
N HIS A 172 8.05 -23.60 -13.47
CA HIS A 172 6.77 -24.05 -14.02
C HIS A 172 6.77 -24.13 -15.55
N ALA A 173 7.53 -23.27 -16.24
CA ALA A 173 7.78 -23.41 -17.67
C ALA A 173 8.60 -24.68 -17.97
N LYS A 174 9.67 -24.93 -17.20
CA LYS A 174 10.57 -26.08 -17.38
C LYS A 174 9.86 -27.43 -17.19
N LYS A 175 8.89 -27.50 -16.28
CA LYS A 175 8.05 -28.70 -16.07
C LYS A 175 7.26 -29.13 -17.31
N VAL A 176 6.88 -28.20 -18.18
CA VAL A 176 6.10 -28.50 -19.41
C VAL A 176 6.92 -28.44 -20.68
N ASN A 177 8.10 -27.83 -20.62
CA ASN A 177 9.05 -27.71 -21.72
C ASN A 177 10.48 -27.83 -21.15
N PRO A 178 11.08 -29.03 -21.16
CA PRO A 178 12.43 -29.27 -20.65
C PRO A 178 13.54 -28.52 -21.40
N ASP A 179 13.28 -27.97 -22.57
CA ASP A 179 14.26 -27.22 -23.37
C ASP A 179 14.14 -25.70 -23.18
N VAL A 180 13.19 -25.25 -22.36
CA VAL A 180 12.95 -23.80 -22.18
C VAL A 180 14.13 -23.11 -21.50
N GLU A 181 14.42 -21.90 -22.00
CA GLU A 181 15.40 -20.95 -21.50
C GLU A 181 14.73 -19.60 -21.21
N PHE A 182 15.14 -18.95 -20.11
CA PHE A 182 14.70 -17.60 -19.79
C PHE A 182 15.84 -16.61 -20.07
N LYS A 183 15.52 -15.54 -20.81
CA LYS A 183 16.41 -14.38 -20.98
C LYS A 183 15.89 -13.25 -20.08
N VAL A 184 16.60 -13.02 -18.98
CA VAL A 184 16.28 -11.98 -18.01
C VAL A 184 17.02 -10.69 -18.39
N ILE A 185 16.29 -9.59 -18.54
CA ILE A 185 16.84 -8.25 -18.73
C ILE A 185 16.42 -7.38 -17.56
N TRP A 186 17.39 -6.71 -16.96
CA TRP A 186 17.18 -5.78 -15.86
C TRP A 186 17.07 -4.35 -16.40
N ILE A 187 16.08 -3.58 -15.94
CA ILE A 187 15.77 -2.23 -16.46
C ILE A 187 16.02 -1.09 -15.45
N TYR A 188 16.76 -1.38 -14.38
CA TYR A 188 17.12 -0.40 -13.35
C TYR A 188 18.38 0.39 -13.69
#